data_AF-A0A9X3AEN9-F1
#
_entry.id   AF-A0A9X3AEN9-F1
#
_cell.length_a   1.000
_cell.length_b   1.000
_cell.length_c   1.000
_cell.angle_alpha   90.00
_cell.angle_beta   90.00
_cell.angle_gamma   90.00
#
_symmetry.space_group_name_H-M   'P 1'
#
loop_
_entity.id
_entity.type
_entity.pdbx_description
1 polymer ?
#
loop_
_entity_poly.entity_id
_entity_poly.type
_entity_poly.pdbx_seq_one_letter_code
_entity_poly.pdbx_strand_id
1 'polypeptide(L)'
;MTRVTDDMVLAVRITDLAERRKWFEALVTRFAQAEGDQGRLTALLTEDEDRREFPPDTVRAFVESLERANLRPVEVVGEMVALTADELLDLYAQAEARVAAAHQPAVPVVRGDWATFLAEHGPRWNGAHADWDVFRTWFLHAAGLVGLAAEATGFLTLADQDGRHKTFRAYQVTVPHDQEDWNRFLAANGVRWNGQPRDWAVFRTWFEYTADQEALASPAKAFLDHAEAGGQRAVFAQYHITLPPLVETPPPVPRQEPEPVAEAPVSLLDRQLTDDEVASAERALAEIDREDDDTVLLTADDFRPDDLLDLLAVQEALSLKVDGVVGPVTIQAIDDYIAAHDLVVPA
;
A
#
# COMPACT_ATOMS: atom_id res chain seq x y z
N MET A 1 7.06 -25.82 -1.33
CA MET A 1 5.76 -25.15 -1.56
C MET A 1 5.87 -24.31 -2.81
N THR A 2 4.97 -24.55 -3.76
CA THR A 2 5.13 -24.28 -5.19
C THR A 2 3.96 -23.45 -5.71
N ARG A 3 4.04 -23.00 -6.97
CA ARG A 3 3.00 -22.34 -7.78
C ARG A 3 1.56 -22.87 -7.57
N VAL A 4 1.40 -24.14 -7.19
CA VAL A 4 0.09 -24.75 -6.91
C VAL A 4 -0.54 -24.19 -5.64
N THR A 5 0.25 -23.92 -4.58
CA THR A 5 -0.22 -23.27 -3.36
C THR A 5 -0.70 -21.85 -3.66
N ASP A 6 0.07 -21.08 -4.45
CA ASP A 6 -0.31 -19.74 -4.92
C ASP A 6 -1.64 -19.77 -5.68
N ASP A 7 -1.80 -20.67 -6.64
CA ASP A 7 -3.03 -20.81 -7.43
C ASP A 7 -4.25 -21.17 -6.55
N MET A 8 -4.03 -21.87 -5.43
CA MET A 8 -5.08 -22.27 -4.50
C MET A 8 -5.47 -21.16 -3.52
N VAL A 9 -4.51 -20.43 -2.96
CA VAL A 9 -4.83 -19.26 -2.11
C VAL A 9 -5.49 -18.17 -2.96
N LEU A 10 -5.00 -17.90 -4.17
CA LEU A 10 -5.58 -16.89 -5.07
C LEU A 10 -6.95 -17.29 -5.64
N ALA A 11 -7.34 -18.56 -5.57
CA ALA A 11 -8.71 -18.96 -5.87
C ALA A 11 -9.72 -18.40 -4.86
N VAL A 12 -9.25 -18.03 -3.66
CA VAL A 12 -10.04 -17.38 -2.60
C VAL A 12 -10.24 -15.91 -2.95
N ARG A 13 -11.13 -15.64 -3.90
CA ARG A 13 -11.44 -14.29 -4.43
C ARG A 13 -12.26 -13.41 -3.48
N ILE A 14 -11.98 -13.47 -2.17
CA ILE A 14 -12.65 -12.67 -1.15
C ILE A 14 -11.81 -11.40 -0.93
N THR A 15 -12.40 -10.24 -1.16
CA THR A 15 -11.72 -8.93 -1.03
C THR A 15 -11.68 -8.41 0.41
N ASP A 16 -12.67 -8.76 1.22
CA ASP A 16 -12.72 -8.37 2.63
C ASP A 16 -11.79 -9.27 3.47
N LEU A 17 -10.93 -8.65 4.27
CA LEU A 17 -9.92 -9.36 5.06
C LEU A 17 -10.54 -10.26 6.14
N ALA A 18 -11.60 -9.79 6.80
CA ALA A 18 -12.25 -10.54 7.87
C ALA A 18 -13.01 -11.76 7.31
N GLU A 19 -13.70 -11.61 6.18
CA GLU A 19 -14.33 -12.73 5.48
C GLU A 19 -13.29 -13.74 4.95
N ARG A 20 -12.14 -13.26 4.46
CA ARG A 20 -11.05 -14.13 3.99
C ARG A 20 -10.43 -14.94 5.13
N ARG A 21 -10.21 -14.32 6.30
CA ARG A 21 -9.77 -15.02 7.51
C ARG A 21 -10.75 -16.12 7.89
N LYS A 22 -12.05 -15.80 7.95
CA LYS A 22 -13.12 -16.76 8.26
C LYS A 22 -13.12 -17.95 7.28
N TRP A 23 -12.86 -17.71 6.00
CA TRP A 23 -12.70 -18.78 5.01
C TRP A 23 -11.54 -19.72 5.34
N PHE A 24 -10.36 -19.20 5.66
CA PHE A 24 -9.21 -20.03 6.00
C PHE A 24 -9.40 -20.81 7.31
N GLU A 25 -10.00 -20.21 8.33
CA GLU A 25 -10.37 -20.93 9.57
C GLU A 25 -11.34 -22.09 9.30
N ALA A 26 -12.34 -21.87 8.44
CA ALA A 26 -13.27 -22.91 8.04
C ALA A 26 -12.56 -24.01 7.24
N LEU A 27 -11.69 -23.66 6.30
CA LEU A 27 -10.92 -24.62 5.51
C LEU A 27 -10.09 -25.55 6.41
N VAL A 28 -9.37 -25.01 7.39
CA VAL A 28 -8.61 -25.79 8.39
C VAL A 28 -9.52 -26.76 9.13
N THR A 29 -10.67 -26.25 9.60
CA THR A 29 -11.67 -27.06 10.33
C THR A 29 -12.24 -28.18 9.45
N ARG A 30 -12.61 -27.88 8.19
CA ARG A 30 -13.18 -28.85 7.25
C ARG A 30 -12.16 -29.89 6.83
N PHE A 31 -10.89 -29.52 6.66
CA PHE A 31 -9.85 -30.48 6.34
C PHE A 31 -9.64 -31.48 7.47
N ALA A 32 -9.60 -31.02 8.73
CA ALA A 32 -9.53 -31.91 9.89
C ALA A 32 -10.73 -32.88 9.94
N GLN A 33 -11.94 -32.39 9.66
CA GLN A 33 -13.16 -33.22 9.58
C GLN A 33 -13.17 -34.19 8.41
N ALA A 34 -12.51 -33.83 7.31
CA ALA A 34 -12.37 -34.67 6.13
C ALA A 34 -11.39 -35.83 6.35
N GLU A 35 -10.55 -35.78 7.39
CA GLU A 35 -9.56 -36.81 7.71
C GLU A 35 -8.60 -37.09 6.53
N GLY A 36 -8.31 -36.06 5.73
CA GLY A 36 -7.50 -36.18 4.52
C GLY A 36 -8.22 -36.82 3.31
N ASP A 37 -9.53 -37.03 3.36
CA ASP A 37 -10.30 -37.48 2.19
C ASP A 37 -10.75 -36.28 1.34
N GLN A 38 -10.29 -36.22 0.09
CA GLN A 38 -10.62 -35.12 -0.83
C GLN A 38 -12.12 -35.03 -1.12
N GLY A 39 -12.79 -36.17 -1.34
CA GLY A 39 -14.21 -36.19 -1.67
C GLY A 39 -15.06 -35.66 -0.51
N ARG A 40 -14.68 -36.02 0.72
CA ARG A 40 -15.29 -35.52 1.94
C ARG A 40 -15.02 -34.03 2.16
N LEU A 41 -13.81 -33.56 1.90
CA LEU A 41 -13.48 -32.13 1.96
C LEU A 41 -14.32 -31.33 0.98
N THR A 42 -14.37 -31.76 -0.29
CA THR A 42 -15.20 -31.11 -1.32
C THR A 42 -16.67 -31.08 -0.90
N ALA A 43 -17.22 -32.20 -0.39
CA ALA A 43 -18.60 -32.26 0.07
C ALA A 43 -18.89 -31.29 1.23
N LEU A 44 -17.96 -31.17 2.19
CA LEU A 44 -18.09 -30.23 3.31
C LEU A 44 -18.07 -28.76 2.84
N LEU A 45 -17.18 -28.42 1.90
CA LEU A 45 -17.11 -27.06 1.34
C LEU A 45 -18.37 -26.73 0.51
N THR A 46 -18.92 -27.69 -0.23
CA THR A 46 -20.19 -27.52 -0.94
C THR A 46 -21.38 -27.38 0.03
N GLU A 47 -21.35 -28.05 1.17
CA GLU A 47 -22.38 -27.85 2.20
C GLU A 47 -22.31 -26.42 2.79
N ASP A 48 -21.12 -25.86 2.96
CA ASP A 48 -20.93 -24.48 3.40
C ASP A 48 -21.44 -23.46 2.34
N GLU A 49 -21.32 -23.78 1.06
CA GLU A 49 -21.94 -23.03 -0.06
C GLU A 49 -23.48 -23.05 0.05
N ASP A 50 -24.09 -24.22 0.26
CA ASP A 50 -25.55 -24.37 0.37
C ASP A 50 -26.13 -23.61 1.57
N ARG A 51 -25.37 -23.53 2.66
CA ARG A 51 -25.70 -22.75 3.86
C ARG A 51 -25.45 -21.25 3.70
N ARG A 52 -24.84 -20.84 2.59
CA ARG A 52 -24.39 -19.47 2.30
C ARG A 52 -23.44 -18.91 3.35
N GLU A 53 -22.59 -19.77 3.91
CA GLU A 53 -21.55 -19.33 4.84
C GLU A 53 -20.43 -18.58 4.09
N PHE A 54 -20.26 -18.88 2.79
CA PHE A 54 -19.28 -18.29 1.89
C PHE A 54 -19.86 -18.04 0.48
N PRO A 55 -19.25 -17.13 -0.32
CA PRO A 55 -19.70 -16.88 -1.68
C PRO A 55 -19.58 -18.14 -2.58
N PRO A 56 -20.65 -18.52 -3.31
CA PRO A 56 -20.65 -19.68 -4.20
C PRO A 56 -19.50 -19.72 -5.21
N ASP A 57 -19.15 -18.57 -5.78
CA ASP A 57 -18.09 -18.49 -6.78
C ASP A 57 -16.70 -18.72 -6.17
N THR A 58 -16.49 -18.37 -4.90
CA THR A 58 -15.26 -18.65 -4.16
C THR A 58 -15.10 -20.15 -3.91
N VAL A 59 -16.15 -20.80 -3.40
CA VAL A 59 -16.16 -22.25 -3.15
C VAL A 59 -15.88 -23.01 -4.44
N ARG A 60 -16.60 -22.66 -5.51
CA ARG A 60 -16.42 -23.28 -6.82
C ARG A 60 -15.01 -23.09 -7.37
N ALA A 61 -14.47 -21.87 -7.36
CA ALA A 61 -13.11 -21.60 -7.84
C ALA A 61 -12.06 -22.39 -7.06
N PHE A 62 -12.23 -22.51 -5.73
CA PHE A 62 -11.32 -23.28 -4.89
C PHE A 62 -11.39 -24.78 -5.18
N VAL A 63 -12.59 -25.35 -5.30
CA VAL A 63 -12.80 -26.76 -5.66
C VAL A 63 -12.25 -27.06 -7.06
N GLU A 64 -12.48 -26.19 -8.04
CA GLU A 64 -11.90 -26.34 -9.37
C GLU A 64 -10.37 -26.28 -9.35
N SER A 65 -9.77 -25.43 -8.51
CA SER A 65 -8.32 -25.39 -8.33
C SER A 65 -7.79 -26.67 -7.66
N LEU A 66 -8.51 -27.23 -6.68
CA LEU A 66 -8.18 -28.55 -6.10
C LEU A 66 -8.19 -29.65 -7.15
N GLU A 67 -9.23 -29.70 -7.99
CA GLU A 67 -9.35 -30.70 -9.05
C GLU A 67 -8.25 -30.54 -10.11
N ARG A 68 -7.93 -29.28 -10.49
CA ARG A 68 -6.87 -28.96 -11.45
C ARG A 68 -5.46 -29.29 -10.96
N ALA A 69 -5.20 -29.26 -9.66
CA ALA A 69 -3.91 -29.61 -9.09
C ALA A 69 -3.51 -31.08 -9.37
N ASN A 70 -4.48 -31.93 -9.74
CA ASN A 70 -4.41 -33.22 -10.46
C ASN A 70 -3.37 -34.28 -10.01
N LEU A 71 -2.66 -34.08 -8.91
CA LEU A 71 -1.74 -35.08 -8.38
C LEU A 71 -1.92 -35.31 -6.88
N ARG A 72 -1.93 -34.28 -6.03
CA ARG A 72 -2.04 -34.47 -4.56
C ARG A 72 -2.77 -33.31 -3.85
N PRO A 73 -4.06 -33.03 -4.16
CA PRO A 73 -4.78 -31.88 -3.60
C PRO A 73 -4.84 -31.92 -2.07
N VAL A 74 -5.01 -33.11 -1.49
CA VAL A 74 -4.99 -33.32 -0.04
C VAL A 74 -3.65 -32.97 0.59
N GLU A 75 -2.54 -33.24 -0.08
CA GLU A 75 -1.22 -32.87 0.44
C GLU A 75 -1.02 -31.36 0.40
N VAL A 76 -1.48 -30.69 -0.67
CA VAL A 76 -1.39 -29.23 -0.77
C VAL A 76 -2.29 -28.56 0.27
N VAL A 77 -3.55 -29.02 0.44
CA VAL A 77 -4.40 -28.52 1.52
C VAL A 77 -3.79 -28.88 2.87
N GLY A 78 -3.21 -30.07 3.02
CA GLY A 78 -2.49 -30.50 4.22
C GLY A 78 -1.35 -29.56 4.60
N GLU A 79 -0.54 -29.15 3.62
CA GLU A 79 0.50 -28.12 3.78
C GLU A 79 -0.11 -26.76 4.14
N MET A 80 -1.22 -26.36 3.50
CA MET A 80 -1.93 -25.12 3.81
C MET A 80 -2.51 -25.12 5.23
N VAL A 81 -3.12 -26.21 5.70
CA VAL A 81 -3.75 -26.26 7.02
C VAL A 81 -2.77 -26.58 8.15
N ALA A 82 -1.53 -26.95 7.81
CA ALA A 82 -0.43 -26.95 8.77
C ALA A 82 -0.07 -25.52 9.20
N LEU A 83 -0.47 -24.53 8.40
CA LEU A 83 -0.37 -23.11 8.71
C LEU A 83 -1.64 -22.63 9.42
N THR A 84 -1.46 -21.59 10.22
CA THR A 84 -2.52 -20.81 10.84
C THR A 84 -3.29 -20.00 9.79
N ALA A 85 -4.46 -19.46 10.18
CA ALA A 85 -5.22 -18.59 9.30
C ALA A 85 -4.44 -17.30 8.96
N ASP A 86 -3.62 -16.80 9.88
CA ASP A 86 -2.74 -15.64 9.67
C ASP A 86 -1.67 -15.94 8.61
N GLU A 87 -0.90 -17.02 8.78
CA GLU A 87 0.12 -17.44 7.81
C GLU A 87 -0.47 -17.71 6.40
N LEU A 88 -1.73 -18.16 6.32
CA LEU A 88 -2.45 -18.31 5.05
C LEU A 88 -2.85 -16.97 4.42
N LEU A 89 -3.15 -15.95 5.22
CA LEU A 89 -3.36 -14.58 4.74
C LEU A 89 -2.07 -14.00 4.19
N ASP A 90 -0.93 -14.27 4.83
CA ASP A 90 0.38 -13.77 4.39
C ASP A 90 0.78 -14.45 3.08
N LEU A 91 0.60 -15.78 2.97
CA LEU A 91 0.78 -16.48 1.71
C LEU A 91 -0.12 -15.95 0.60
N TYR A 92 -1.36 -15.59 0.92
CA TYR A 92 -2.27 -14.97 -0.04
C TYR A 92 -1.73 -13.60 -0.50
N ALA A 93 -1.31 -12.72 0.43
CA ALA A 93 -0.76 -11.41 0.13
C ALA A 93 0.53 -11.52 -0.71
N GLN A 94 1.42 -12.45 -0.37
CA GLN A 94 2.63 -12.73 -1.13
C GLN A 94 2.32 -13.27 -2.53
N ALA A 95 1.31 -14.14 -2.67
CA ALA A 95 0.88 -14.64 -3.97
C ALA A 95 0.29 -13.51 -4.82
N GLU A 96 -0.50 -12.61 -4.24
CA GLU A 96 -0.98 -11.40 -4.91
C GLU A 96 0.18 -10.50 -5.34
N ALA A 97 1.16 -10.27 -4.47
CA ALA A 97 2.36 -9.49 -4.79
C ALA A 97 3.19 -10.14 -5.91
N ARG A 98 3.35 -11.47 -5.90
CA ARG A 98 4.03 -12.22 -6.98
C ARG A 98 3.27 -12.12 -8.29
N VAL A 99 1.95 -12.25 -8.27
CA VAL A 99 1.11 -12.06 -9.46
C VAL A 99 1.21 -10.61 -9.93
N ALA A 100 1.11 -9.63 -9.05
CA ALA A 100 1.26 -8.21 -9.37
C ALA A 100 2.64 -7.90 -9.95
N ALA A 101 3.71 -8.48 -9.41
CA ALA A 101 5.08 -8.33 -9.91
C ALA A 101 5.30 -9.05 -11.24
N ALA A 102 4.69 -10.22 -11.45
CA ALA A 102 4.72 -10.93 -12.73
C ALA A 102 3.87 -10.22 -13.80
N HIS A 103 2.82 -9.49 -13.37
CA HIS A 103 2.00 -8.62 -14.20
C HIS A 103 2.51 -7.18 -14.23
N GLN A 104 3.58 -6.83 -13.50
CA GLN A 104 4.26 -5.57 -13.76
C GLN A 104 4.68 -5.68 -15.21
N PRO A 105 4.17 -4.80 -16.08
CA PRO A 105 4.58 -4.81 -17.47
C PRO A 105 6.10 -4.68 -17.42
N ALA A 106 6.81 -5.76 -17.81
CA ALA A 106 8.26 -5.69 -17.93
C ALA A 106 8.53 -4.44 -18.74
N VAL A 107 9.19 -3.44 -18.15
CA VAL A 107 9.48 -2.17 -18.82
C VAL A 107 10.09 -2.60 -20.16
N PRO A 108 9.35 -2.44 -21.28
CA PRO A 108 9.73 -3.15 -22.49
C PRO A 108 11.10 -2.61 -22.83
N VAL A 109 12.07 -3.52 -23.05
CA VAL A 109 13.45 -3.12 -23.36
C VAL A 109 13.37 -2.11 -24.49
N VAL A 110 13.57 -0.85 -24.12
CA VAL A 110 13.28 0.26 -25.00
C VAL A 110 14.38 0.22 -26.04
N ARG A 111 14.04 -0.22 -27.26
CA ARG A 111 14.91 0.05 -28.42
C ARG A 111 15.16 1.55 -28.42
N GLY A 112 16.41 1.99 -28.61
CA GLY A 112 16.77 3.42 -28.51
C GLY A 112 15.87 4.35 -29.34
N ASP A 113 15.35 3.85 -30.44
CA ASP A 113 14.40 4.55 -31.32
C ASP A 113 13.04 4.82 -30.64
N TRP A 114 12.55 3.91 -29.80
CA TRP A 114 11.30 4.06 -29.06
C TRP A 114 11.41 5.09 -27.91
N ALA A 115 12.51 5.09 -27.16
CA ALA A 115 12.75 6.12 -26.13
C ALA A 115 12.77 7.52 -26.75
N THR A 116 13.49 7.65 -27.87
CA THR A 116 13.60 8.91 -28.61
C THR A 116 12.23 9.36 -29.11
N PHE A 117 11.46 8.45 -29.71
CA PHE A 117 10.11 8.73 -30.19
C PHE A 117 9.19 9.18 -29.05
N LEU A 118 9.18 8.48 -27.92
CA LEU A 118 8.35 8.85 -26.76
C LEU A 118 8.75 10.21 -26.17
N ALA A 119 10.04 10.50 -26.05
CA ALA A 119 10.50 11.78 -25.53
C ALA A 119 10.09 12.96 -26.44
N GLU A 120 10.08 12.77 -27.76
CA GLU A 120 9.69 13.80 -28.73
C GLU A 120 8.17 13.96 -28.86
N HIS A 121 7.43 12.85 -28.84
CA HIS A 121 6.01 12.82 -29.20
C HIS A 121 5.07 12.69 -28.01
N GLY A 122 5.50 12.08 -26.91
CA GLY A 122 4.69 11.88 -25.72
C GLY A 122 4.18 13.18 -25.08
N PRO A 123 5.02 14.23 -24.88
CA PRO A 123 4.59 15.51 -24.32
C PRO A 123 3.58 16.30 -25.16
N ARG A 124 3.22 15.81 -26.36
CA ARG A 124 2.16 16.43 -27.18
C ARG A 124 0.75 16.11 -26.69
N TRP A 125 0.59 15.08 -25.87
CA TRP A 125 -0.61 14.99 -25.05
C TRP A 125 -0.54 16.07 -23.98
N ASN A 126 -1.61 16.85 -23.82
CA ASN A 126 -1.68 17.91 -22.82
C ASN A 126 -2.09 17.39 -21.43
N GLY A 127 -2.20 16.08 -21.26
CA GLY A 127 -2.67 15.44 -20.03
C GLY A 127 -4.18 15.38 -19.88
N ALA A 128 -4.96 16.12 -20.68
CA ALA A 128 -6.41 16.16 -20.51
C ALA A 128 -7.07 14.88 -21.01
N HIS A 129 -8.03 14.35 -20.24
CA HIS A 129 -8.85 13.19 -20.63
C HIS A 129 -9.58 13.43 -21.95
N ALA A 130 -10.13 14.63 -22.14
CA ALA A 130 -10.90 14.99 -23.34
C ALA A 130 -10.10 14.94 -24.64
N ASP A 131 -8.77 15.13 -24.57
CA ASP A 131 -7.89 15.17 -25.74
C ASP A 131 -7.17 13.84 -26.00
N TRP A 132 -7.41 12.82 -25.16
CA TRP A 132 -6.71 11.54 -25.25
C TRP A 132 -6.93 10.82 -26.58
N ASP A 133 -8.18 10.73 -27.05
CA ASP A 133 -8.49 10.02 -28.31
C ASP A 133 -7.86 10.70 -29.53
N VAL A 134 -7.78 12.03 -29.51
CA VAL A 134 -7.12 12.83 -30.54
C VAL A 134 -5.62 12.55 -30.52
N PHE A 135 -5.00 12.59 -29.33
CA PHE A 135 -3.60 12.23 -29.15
C PHE A 135 -3.31 10.81 -29.63
N ARG A 136 -4.10 9.82 -29.19
CA ARG A 136 -3.93 8.40 -29.53
C ARG A 136 -3.91 8.17 -31.03
N THR A 137 -4.86 8.76 -31.74
CA THR A 137 -4.97 8.67 -33.20
C THR A 137 -3.74 9.24 -33.88
N TRP A 138 -3.33 10.45 -33.47
CA TRP A 138 -2.15 11.11 -34.01
C TRP A 138 -0.85 10.36 -33.69
N PHE A 139 -0.70 9.87 -32.46
CA PHE A 139 0.49 9.20 -31.96
C PHE A 139 0.73 7.86 -32.68
N LEU A 140 -0.32 7.06 -32.88
CA LEU A 140 -0.25 5.84 -33.69
C LEU A 140 0.16 6.12 -35.14
N HIS A 141 -0.39 7.17 -35.74
CA HIS A 141 -0.03 7.58 -37.09
C HIS A 141 1.45 8.01 -37.16
N ALA A 142 1.91 8.85 -36.24
CA ALA A 142 3.31 9.28 -36.16
C ALA A 142 4.27 8.10 -35.96
N ALA A 143 3.93 7.16 -35.09
CA ALA A 143 4.72 5.95 -34.85
C ALA A 143 4.78 5.06 -36.10
N GLY A 144 3.67 4.94 -36.84
CA GLY A 144 3.62 4.20 -38.10
C GLY A 144 4.57 4.75 -39.17
N LEU A 145 4.75 6.08 -39.24
CA LEU A 145 5.68 6.70 -40.19
C LEU A 145 7.15 6.34 -39.95
N VAL A 146 7.51 5.97 -38.72
CA VAL A 146 8.88 5.60 -38.32
C VAL A 146 9.03 4.11 -38.01
N GLY A 147 8.01 3.29 -38.29
CA GLY A 147 8.05 1.84 -38.10
C GLY A 147 7.89 1.37 -36.66
N LEU A 148 7.32 2.20 -35.77
CA LEU A 148 7.11 1.92 -34.34
C LEU A 148 5.64 1.69 -33.97
N ALA A 149 4.79 1.32 -34.93
CA ALA A 149 3.34 1.20 -34.73
C ALA A 149 2.95 0.14 -33.68
N ALA A 150 3.70 -0.97 -33.59
CA ALA A 150 3.43 -2.05 -32.64
C ALA A 150 3.75 -1.60 -31.21
N GLU A 151 4.91 -0.96 -31.02
CA GLU A 151 5.35 -0.39 -29.75
C GLU A 151 4.37 0.70 -29.27
N ALA A 152 3.95 1.60 -30.16
CA ALA A 152 2.95 2.62 -29.83
C ALA A 152 1.59 2.03 -29.45
N THR A 153 1.15 0.97 -30.13
CA THR A 153 -0.09 0.27 -29.77
C THR A 153 0.02 -0.34 -28.38
N GLY A 154 1.11 -1.06 -28.09
CA GLY A 154 1.34 -1.65 -26.76
C GLY A 154 1.39 -0.61 -25.65
N PHE A 155 2.11 0.50 -25.89
CA PHE A 155 2.17 1.62 -24.95
C PHE A 155 0.79 2.23 -24.66
N LEU A 156 -0.02 2.47 -25.68
CA LEU A 156 -1.35 3.06 -25.51
C LEU A 156 -2.33 2.10 -24.82
N THR A 157 -2.23 0.80 -25.09
CA THR A 157 -2.99 -0.22 -24.34
C THR A 157 -2.60 -0.20 -22.86
N LEU A 158 -1.31 -0.12 -22.56
CA LEU A 158 -0.84 -0.04 -21.18
C LEU A 158 -1.33 1.25 -20.49
N ALA A 159 -1.24 2.39 -21.19
CA ALA A 159 -1.72 3.67 -20.70
C ALA A 159 -3.23 3.69 -20.39
N ASP A 160 -4.04 2.99 -21.19
CA ASP A 160 -5.47 2.85 -20.93
C ASP A 160 -5.78 1.88 -19.76
N GLN A 161 -4.89 0.94 -19.44
CA GLN A 161 -5.05 -0.05 -18.37
C GLN A 161 -4.52 0.44 -17.01
N ASP A 162 -3.29 0.91 -16.96
CA ASP A 162 -2.54 1.22 -15.73
C ASP A 162 -2.64 2.69 -15.33
N GLY A 163 -3.26 3.51 -16.17
CA GLY A 163 -3.30 4.96 -16.02
C GLY A 163 -2.26 5.65 -16.91
N ARG A 164 -2.70 6.70 -17.60
CA ARG A 164 -1.96 7.35 -18.68
C ARG A 164 -0.72 8.06 -18.16
N HIS A 165 -0.87 8.97 -17.18
CA HIS A 165 0.26 9.68 -16.57
C HIS A 165 1.26 8.73 -15.91
N LYS A 166 0.77 7.71 -15.19
CA LYS A 166 1.61 6.66 -14.61
C LYS A 166 2.44 5.96 -15.68
N THR A 167 1.81 5.62 -16.79
CA THR A 167 2.49 5.00 -17.94
C THR A 167 3.53 5.94 -18.54
N PHE A 168 3.21 7.20 -18.85
CA PHE A 168 4.21 8.15 -19.36
C PHE A 168 5.40 8.32 -18.41
N ARG A 169 5.14 8.41 -17.10
CA ARG A 169 6.18 8.51 -16.06
C ARG A 169 7.08 7.29 -16.02
N ALA A 170 6.54 6.08 -16.18
CA ALA A 170 7.33 4.85 -16.24
C ALA A 170 8.35 4.86 -17.40
N TYR A 171 8.04 5.58 -18.48
CA TYR A 171 8.96 5.83 -19.60
C TYR A 171 9.73 7.16 -19.47
N GLN A 172 9.74 7.78 -18.29
CA GLN A 172 10.42 9.04 -18.00
C GLN A 172 9.96 10.22 -18.87
N VAL A 173 8.73 10.17 -19.39
CA VAL A 173 8.12 11.26 -20.16
C VAL A 173 7.29 12.12 -19.22
N THR A 174 7.59 13.41 -19.16
CA THR A 174 6.79 14.38 -18.41
C THR A 174 5.62 14.86 -19.27
N VAL A 175 4.41 14.70 -18.77
CA VAL A 175 3.16 15.20 -19.37
C VAL A 175 2.53 16.17 -18.36
N PRO A 176 1.89 17.28 -18.80
CA PRO A 176 1.09 18.09 -17.90
C PRO A 176 0.02 17.24 -17.21
N HIS A 177 -0.30 17.54 -15.95
CA HIS A 177 -1.37 16.83 -15.25
C HIS A 177 -2.73 17.35 -15.71
N ASP A 178 -3.75 16.47 -15.74
CA ASP A 178 -5.12 16.92 -15.88
C ASP A 178 -5.58 17.59 -14.59
N GLN A 179 -6.27 18.71 -14.72
CA GLN A 179 -6.97 19.33 -13.59
C GLN A 179 -8.05 18.38 -13.04
N GLU A 180 -8.68 17.55 -13.89
CA GLU A 180 -9.68 16.59 -13.44
C GLU A 180 -9.08 15.48 -12.57
N ASP A 181 -7.94 14.92 -12.98
CA ASP A 181 -7.24 13.89 -12.20
C ASP A 181 -6.75 14.45 -10.86
N TRP A 182 -6.20 15.66 -10.87
CA TRP A 182 -5.85 16.36 -9.63
C TRP A 182 -7.07 16.55 -8.72
N ASN A 183 -8.20 17.03 -9.25
CA ASN A 183 -9.41 17.23 -8.45
C ASN A 183 -9.94 15.91 -7.87
N ARG A 184 -9.90 14.83 -8.66
CA ARG A 184 -10.32 13.48 -8.22
C ARG A 184 -9.40 12.97 -7.10
N PHE A 185 -8.09 13.09 -7.30
CA PHE A 185 -7.09 12.72 -6.30
C PHE A 185 -7.28 13.50 -5.00
N LEU A 186 -7.45 14.82 -5.10
CA LEU A 186 -7.62 15.69 -3.95
C LEU A 186 -8.93 15.41 -3.19
N ALA A 187 -10.02 15.11 -3.89
CA ALA A 187 -11.28 14.72 -3.27
C ALA A 187 -11.17 13.39 -2.51
N ALA A 188 -10.45 12.40 -3.06
CA ALA A 188 -10.28 11.10 -2.44
C ALA A 188 -9.30 11.12 -1.25
N ASN A 189 -8.21 11.88 -1.37
CA ASN A 189 -7.10 11.82 -0.41
C ASN A 189 -7.08 13.00 0.56
N GLY A 190 -7.61 14.17 0.19
CA GLY A 190 -7.63 15.34 1.07
C GLY A 190 -8.47 15.12 2.33
N VAL A 191 -9.55 14.35 2.24
CA VAL A 191 -10.40 14.04 3.41
C VAL A 191 -9.69 13.19 4.48
N ARG A 192 -8.51 12.62 4.18
CA ARG A 192 -7.73 11.83 5.14
C ARG A 192 -7.04 12.68 6.20
N TRP A 193 -6.82 13.96 5.94
CA TRP A 193 -6.42 14.86 7.01
C TRP A 193 -7.60 15.10 7.94
N ASN A 194 -7.42 14.87 9.24
CA ASN A 194 -8.49 15.11 10.23
C ASN A 194 -8.71 16.60 10.53
N GLY A 195 -7.91 17.49 9.93
CA GLY A 195 -8.00 18.93 10.09
C GLY A 195 -7.34 19.47 11.36
N GLN A 196 -6.64 18.64 12.14
CA GLN A 196 -5.89 19.03 13.33
C GLN A 196 -4.46 19.47 12.95
N PRO A 197 -3.96 20.61 13.45
CA PRO A 197 -2.62 21.11 13.11
C PRO A 197 -1.48 20.14 13.47
N ARG A 198 -1.62 19.41 14.59
CA ARG A 198 -0.61 18.45 15.06
C ARG A 198 -0.39 17.28 14.09
N ASP A 199 -1.41 16.92 13.32
CA ASP A 199 -1.38 15.79 12.39
C ASP A 199 -1.00 16.23 10.96
N TRP A 200 -0.72 17.52 10.75
CA TRP A 200 -0.44 18.08 9.43
C TRP A 200 0.85 17.54 8.80
N ALA A 201 1.94 17.50 9.56
CA ALA A 201 3.24 17.08 9.03
C ALA A 201 3.18 15.67 8.42
N VAL A 202 2.41 14.79 9.06
CA VAL A 202 2.32 13.39 8.66
C VAL A 202 1.34 13.19 7.53
N PHE A 203 0.21 13.89 7.57
CA PHE A 203 -0.64 14.00 6.40
C PHE A 203 0.14 14.51 5.19
N ARG A 204 0.99 15.54 5.35
CA ARG A 204 1.82 16.09 4.27
C ARG A 204 2.70 15.00 3.65
N THR A 205 3.50 14.29 4.46
CA THR A 205 4.39 13.23 3.99
C THR A 205 3.64 12.14 3.25
N TRP A 206 2.57 11.62 3.86
CA TRP A 206 1.73 10.60 3.24
C TRP A 206 1.10 11.09 1.92
N PHE A 207 0.54 12.31 1.91
CA PHE A 207 -0.14 12.87 0.74
C PHE A 207 0.83 13.12 -0.42
N GLU A 208 2.05 13.60 -0.16
CA GLU A 208 3.10 13.73 -1.18
C GLU A 208 3.49 12.38 -1.76
N TYR A 209 3.66 11.36 -0.90
CA TYR A 209 3.97 9.99 -1.33
C TYR A 209 2.85 9.41 -2.21
N THR A 210 1.60 9.44 -1.76
CA THR A 210 0.46 8.91 -2.54
C THR A 210 0.29 9.69 -3.85
N ALA A 211 0.49 11.01 -3.85
CA ALA A 211 0.44 11.80 -5.08
C ALA A 211 1.56 11.41 -6.04
N ASP A 212 2.76 11.10 -5.54
CA ASP A 212 3.86 10.63 -6.37
C ASP A 212 3.51 9.31 -7.07
N GLN A 213 2.89 8.37 -6.37
CA GLN A 213 2.42 7.11 -6.98
C GLN A 213 1.44 7.33 -8.14
N GLU A 214 0.62 8.38 -8.05
CA GLU A 214 -0.36 8.79 -9.07
C GLU A 214 0.23 9.77 -10.11
N ALA A 215 1.54 10.02 -10.10
CA ALA A 215 2.20 11.01 -10.96
C ALA A 215 1.69 12.46 -10.80
N LEU A 216 1.22 12.80 -9.59
CA LEU A 216 0.68 14.10 -9.16
C LEU A 216 1.56 14.80 -8.11
N ALA A 217 2.83 14.40 -7.95
CA ALA A 217 3.74 14.99 -6.95
C ALA A 217 3.86 16.52 -7.06
N SER A 218 4.02 17.06 -8.27
CA SER A 218 4.15 18.50 -8.49
C SER A 218 2.92 19.31 -8.05
N PRO A 219 1.68 19.01 -8.54
CA PRO A 219 0.49 19.72 -8.06
C PRO A 219 0.22 19.48 -6.57
N ALA A 220 0.51 18.28 -6.03
CA ALA A 220 0.36 18.01 -4.60
C ALA A 220 1.27 18.91 -3.76
N LYS A 221 2.56 19.02 -4.11
CA LYS A 221 3.49 19.91 -3.43
C LYS A 221 3.02 21.37 -3.48
N ALA A 222 2.60 21.84 -4.66
CA ALA A 222 2.09 23.21 -4.82
C ALA A 222 0.85 23.48 -3.95
N PHE A 223 -0.07 22.51 -3.85
CA PHE A 223 -1.23 22.58 -2.98
C PHE A 223 -0.85 22.63 -1.50
N LEU A 224 0.07 21.77 -1.06
CA LEU A 224 0.52 21.72 0.34
C LEU A 224 1.25 23.00 0.76
N ASP A 225 2.12 23.53 -0.10
CA ASP A 225 2.83 24.78 0.13
C ASP A 225 1.82 25.96 0.18
N HIS A 226 0.78 25.94 -0.66
CA HIS A 226 -0.31 26.91 -0.60
C HIS A 226 -1.13 26.80 0.70
N ALA A 227 -1.44 25.58 1.13
CA ALA A 227 -2.14 25.29 2.37
C ALA A 227 -1.37 25.79 3.61
N GLU A 228 -0.05 25.61 3.64
CA GLU A 228 0.81 26.14 4.71
C GLU A 228 0.83 27.66 4.74
N ALA A 229 0.95 28.32 3.58
CA ALA A 229 1.00 29.77 3.51
C ALA A 229 -0.37 30.44 3.80
N GLY A 230 -1.47 29.82 3.36
CA GLY A 230 -2.83 30.39 3.39
C GLY A 230 -3.68 29.95 4.58
N GLY A 231 -3.18 29.04 5.41
CA GLY A 231 -3.94 28.37 6.45
C GLY A 231 -4.63 27.11 5.91
N GLN A 232 -4.20 25.95 6.42
CA GLN A 232 -4.50 24.64 5.85
C GLN A 232 -6.01 24.41 5.66
N ARG A 233 -6.81 24.58 6.73
CA ARG A 233 -8.26 24.38 6.67
C ARG A 233 -8.97 25.33 5.69
N ALA A 234 -8.49 26.56 5.56
CA ALA A 234 -9.08 27.54 4.65
C ALA A 234 -8.83 27.14 3.20
N VAL A 235 -7.62 26.67 2.88
CA VAL A 235 -7.28 26.16 1.55
C VAL A 235 -8.09 24.90 1.23
N PHE A 236 -8.19 23.93 2.14
CA PHE A 236 -9.03 22.74 1.93
C PHE A 236 -10.50 23.09 1.60
N ALA A 237 -11.06 24.08 2.28
CA ALA A 237 -12.41 24.56 2.00
C ALA A 237 -12.55 25.20 0.60
N GLN A 238 -11.52 25.89 0.09
CA GLN A 238 -11.52 26.44 -1.27
C GLN A 238 -11.60 25.35 -2.34
N TYR A 239 -11.02 24.18 -2.06
CA TYR A 239 -11.12 22.99 -2.91
C TYR A 239 -12.35 22.12 -2.57
N HIS A 240 -13.31 22.64 -1.81
CA HIS A 240 -14.55 21.96 -1.40
C HIS A 240 -14.34 20.68 -0.57
N ILE A 241 -13.20 20.55 0.10
CA ILE A 241 -12.92 19.42 1.00
C ILE A 241 -13.48 19.75 2.38
N THR A 242 -14.43 18.94 2.85
CA THR A 242 -15.06 19.12 4.16
C THR A 242 -14.27 18.37 5.22
N LEU A 243 -13.67 19.12 6.16
CA LEU A 243 -12.92 18.56 7.27
C LEU A 243 -13.78 18.51 8.55
N PRO A 244 -13.55 17.53 9.44
CA PRO A 244 -14.17 17.51 10.77
C PRO A 244 -13.94 18.84 11.53
N PRO A 245 -14.89 19.28 12.38
CA PRO A 245 -14.67 20.46 13.21
C PRO A 245 -13.47 20.22 14.15
N LEU A 246 -12.75 21.28 14.46
CA LEU A 246 -11.68 21.20 15.46
C LEU A 246 -12.31 20.81 16.79
N VAL A 247 -11.89 19.66 17.31
CA VAL A 247 -12.15 19.32 18.72
C VAL A 247 -11.15 20.13 19.51
N GLU A 248 -11.60 21.24 20.10
CA GLU A 248 -10.81 21.93 21.11
C GLU A 248 -10.47 20.90 22.18
N THR A 249 -9.20 20.56 22.29
CA THR A 249 -8.76 19.71 23.39
C THR A 249 -9.14 20.47 24.65
N PRO A 250 -9.99 19.92 25.53
CA PRO A 250 -10.40 20.63 26.72
C PRO A 250 -9.13 21.12 27.43
N PRO A 251 -9.10 22.39 27.88
CA PRO A 251 -7.93 22.93 28.53
C PRO A 251 -7.48 21.93 29.59
N PRO A 252 -6.18 21.58 29.63
CA PRO A 252 -5.69 20.57 30.54
C PRO A 252 -6.24 20.92 31.92
N VAL A 253 -7.03 20.01 32.50
CA VAL A 253 -7.51 20.17 33.87
C VAL A 253 -6.27 20.53 34.67
N PRO A 254 -6.25 21.67 35.38
CA PRO A 254 -5.04 22.13 36.05
C PRO A 254 -4.51 20.99 36.90
N ARG A 255 -3.43 20.34 36.44
CA ARG A 255 -2.65 19.44 37.27
C ARG A 255 -2.22 20.32 38.43
N GLN A 256 -2.52 19.92 39.66
CA GLN A 256 -1.89 20.53 40.83
C GLN A 256 -0.39 20.53 40.55
N GLU A 257 0.19 21.71 40.42
CA GLU A 257 1.61 21.91 40.14
C GLU A 257 2.43 21.07 41.13
N PRO A 258 3.18 20.04 40.69
CA PRO A 258 4.40 19.70 41.41
C PRO A 258 5.36 20.88 41.26
N GLU A 259 6.14 21.14 42.32
CA GLU A 259 7.07 22.27 42.44
C GLU A 259 7.93 22.54 41.19
N PRO A 260 8.31 23.80 40.94
CA PRO A 260 8.91 24.24 39.69
C PRO A 260 10.28 23.61 39.47
N VAL A 261 10.39 22.79 38.43
CA VAL A 261 11.65 22.47 37.76
C VAL A 261 11.72 23.36 36.52
N ALA A 262 12.80 24.15 36.41
CA ALA A 262 12.98 25.12 35.34
C ALA A 262 13.12 24.44 33.97
N GLU A 263 12.16 24.64 33.07
CA GLU A 263 12.23 24.15 31.69
C GLU A 263 12.80 25.23 30.75
N ALA A 264 13.89 24.86 30.07
CA ALA A 264 14.51 25.58 28.96
C ALA A 264 13.86 25.16 27.63
N PRO A 265 13.96 25.96 26.53
CA PRO A 265 13.38 25.59 25.23
C PRO A 265 14.00 24.29 24.70
N VAL A 266 13.14 23.26 24.55
CA VAL A 266 13.55 21.92 24.11
C VAL A 266 13.75 21.93 22.59
N SER A 267 15.00 21.72 22.19
CA SER A 267 15.36 21.31 20.82
C SER A 267 14.86 19.89 20.59
N LEU A 268 14.16 19.62 19.49
CA LEU A 268 13.72 18.25 19.14
C LEU A 268 14.90 17.27 18.95
N LEU A 269 16.12 17.79 18.72
CA LEU A 269 17.35 16.99 18.67
C LEU A 269 17.82 16.47 20.05
N ASP A 270 17.30 17.02 21.15
CA ASP A 270 17.57 16.55 22.52
C ASP A 270 16.38 15.80 23.14
N ARG A 271 15.31 15.56 22.36
CA ARG A 271 14.16 14.81 22.83
C ARG A 271 14.56 13.34 22.98
N GLN A 272 14.69 12.89 24.23
CA GLN A 272 14.72 11.46 24.53
C GLN A 272 13.38 10.86 24.09
N LEU A 273 13.44 9.79 23.27
CA LEU A 273 12.26 8.98 22.98
C LEU A 273 11.70 8.48 24.30
N THR A 274 10.38 8.52 24.45
CA THR A 274 9.75 7.94 25.63
C THR A 274 9.73 6.42 25.52
N ASP A 275 9.77 5.72 26.66
CA ASP A 275 9.66 4.26 26.69
C ASP A 275 8.40 3.76 25.95
N ASP A 276 7.31 4.53 26.00
CA ASP A 276 6.06 4.23 25.30
C ASP A 276 6.18 4.32 23.77
N GLU A 277 6.93 5.30 23.24
CA GLU A 277 7.17 5.47 21.80
C GLU A 277 8.06 4.35 21.26
N VAL A 278 9.09 3.97 22.01
CA VAL A 278 9.95 2.83 21.66
C VAL A 278 9.14 1.53 21.68
N ALA A 279 8.38 1.29 22.75
CA ALA A 279 7.55 0.10 22.87
C ALA A 279 6.39 0.05 21.85
N SER A 280 5.94 1.20 21.33
CA SER A 280 4.95 1.27 20.25
C SER A 280 5.57 0.88 18.91
N ALA A 281 6.72 1.46 18.58
CA ALA A 281 7.49 1.12 17.39
C ALA A 281 7.91 -0.36 17.39
N GLU A 282 8.36 -0.89 18.53
CA GLU A 282 8.70 -2.30 18.67
C GLU A 282 7.49 -3.22 18.58
N ARG A 283 6.32 -2.86 19.12
CA ARG A 283 5.12 -3.67 18.90
C ARG A 283 4.76 -3.74 17.43
N ALA A 284 4.88 -2.62 16.71
CA ALA A 284 4.71 -2.62 15.26
C ALA A 284 5.76 -3.49 14.57
N LEU A 285 7.03 -3.44 15.00
CA LEU A 285 8.10 -4.28 14.44
C LEU A 285 7.98 -5.76 14.80
N ALA A 286 7.59 -6.11 16.02
CA ALA A 286 7.47 -7.49 16.52
C ALA A 286 6.17 -8.17 16.07
N GLU A 287 5.15 -7.40 15.68
CA GLU A 287 4.02 -7.90 14.90
C GLU A 287 4.50 -8.36 13.51
N ILE A 288 5.61 -7.80 13.02
CA ILE A 288 6.13 -8.02 11.67
C ILE A 288 7.34 -8.99 11.64
N ASP A 289 8.18 -9.03 12.68
CA ASP A 289 9.31 -9.98 12.82
C ASP A 289 8.85 -11.44 13.03
N ARG A 290 7.55 -11.68 13.23
CA ARG A 290 6.95 -13.02 13.16
C ARG A 290 6.71 -13.50 11.73
N GLU A 291 6.79 -12.62 10.74
CA GLU A 291 6.69 -12.95 9.30
C GLU A 291 8.10 -13.07 8.70
N ASP A 292 8.68 -14.28 8.78
CA ASP A 292 10.01 -14.64 8.25
C ASP A 292 10.26 -14.19 6.79
N ASP A 293 10.98 -13.06 6.59
CA ASP A 293 12.06 -12.87 5.61
C ASP A 293 12.78 -11.52 5.86
N ASP A 294 14.10 -11.55 6.13
CA ASP A 294 15.03 -10.41 6.36
C ASP A 294 15.11 -9.38 5.19
N THR A 295 14.21 -9.49 4.21
CA THR A 295 14.22 -8.74 2.95
C THR A 295 12.95 -7.92 2.69
N VAL A 296 11.93 -8.00 3.54
CA VAL A 296 10.70 -7.22 3.36
C VAL A 296 10.95 -5.74 3.72
N LEU A 297 10.73 -4.86 2.74
CA LEU A 297 10.66 -3.41 2.98
C LEU A 297 9.22 -3.07 3.30
N LEU A 298 8.95 -2.70 4.55
CA LEU A 298 7.66 -2.15 4.93
C LEU A 298 7.60 -0.70 4.48
N THR A 299 6.45 -0.28 4.00
CA THR A 299 6.18 1.06 3.51
C THR A 299 5.12 1.73 4.36
N ALA A 300 4.91 3.03 4.15
CA ALA A 300 3.91 3.80 4.89
C ALA A 300 2.48 3.23 4.83
N ASP A 301 2.17 2.43 3.81
CA ASP A 301 0.84 1.81 3.63
C ASP A 301 0.62 0.58 4.53
N ASP A 302 1.69 0.01 5.11
CA ASP A 302 1.65 -1.18 5.96
C ASP A 302 1.35 -0.84 7.43
N PHE A 303 1.45 0.43 7.80
CA PHE A 303 1.25 0.90 9.17
C PHE A 303 -0.12 1.55 9.34
N ARG A 304 -0.72 1.39 10.53
CA ARG A 304 -1.83 2.26 10.93
C ARG A 304 -1.31 3.71 11.00
N PRO A 305 -2.17 4.72 10.75
CA PRO A 305 -1.73 6.12 10.78
C PRO A 305 -0.99 6.50 12.06
N ASP A 306 -1.43 6.01 13.22
CA ASP A 306 -0.79 6.29 14.51
C ASP A 306 0.57 5.57 14.65
N ASP A 307 0.71 4.33 14.16
CA ASP A 307 1.99 3.61 14.21
C ASP A 307 3.01 4.21 13.21
N LEU A 308 2.51 4.72 12.08
CA LEU A 308 3.34 5.45 11.11
C LEU A 308 3.90 6.74 11.72
N LEU A 309 3.14 7.42 12.58
CA LEU A 309 3.62 8.60 13.31
C LEU A 309 4.81 8.24 14.20
N ASP A 310 4.64 7.19 15.01
CA ASP A 310 5.67 6.72 15.94
C ASP A 310 6.92 6.28 15.17
N LEU A 311 6.74 5.57 14.06
CA LEU A 311 7.84 5.15 13.20
C LEU A 311 8.61 6.34 12.61
N LEU A 312 7.91 7.32 12.04
CA LEU A 312 8.56 8.50 11.46
C LEU A 312 9.34 9.29 12.53
N ALA A 313 8.79 9.39 13.74
CA ALA A 313 9.46 10.03 14.87
C ALA A 313 10.73 9.25 15.29
N VAL A 314 10.68 7.92 15.29
CA VAL A 314 11.85 7.06 15.56
C VAL A 314 12.91 7.22 14.45
N GLN A 315 12.52 7.22 13.18
CA GLN A 315 13.45 7.46 12.07
C GLN A 315 14.15 8.81 12.19
N GLU A 316 13.41 9.87 12.56
CA GLU A 316 13.98 11.20 12.78
C GLU A 316 14.96 11.21 13.96
N ALA A 317 14.58 10.63 15.10
CA ALA A 317 15.42 10.57 16.30
C ALA A 317 16.72 9.78 16.08
N LEU A 318 16.66 8.72 15.27
CA LEU A 318 17.81 7.90 14.89
C LEU A 318 18.64 8.47 13.73
N SER A 319 18.31 9.70 13.27
CA SER A 319 18.95 10.33 12.11
C SER A 319 18.90 9.46 10.83
N LEU A 320 17.84 8.67 10.69
CA LEU A 320 17.52 7.90 9.49
C LEU A 320 16.76 8.76 8.48
N LYS A 321 16.59 8.23 7.27
CA LYS A 321 15.71 8.85 6.28
C LYS A 321 14.25 8.69 6.75
N VAL A 322 13.56 9.81 6.93
CA VAL A 322 12.16 9.87 7.39
C VAL A 322 11.22 9.66 6.20
N ASP A 323 11.14 8.42 5.72
CA ASP A 323 10.30 8.06 4.57
C ASP A 323 9.21 7.03 4.91
N GLY A 324 9.11 6.63 6.18
CA GLY A 324 8.14 5.63 6.63
C GLY A 324 8.46 4.23 6.11
N VAL A 325 9.66 4.04 5.54
CA VAL A 325 10.12 2.74 5.06
C VAL A 325 10.92 2.05 6.16
N VAL A 326 10.44 0.90 6.60
CA VAL A 326 11.19 0.04 7.52
C VAL A 326 11.84 -1.06 6.71
N GLY A 327 13.16 -0.96 6.58
CA GLY A 327 13.98 -2.04 6.06
C GLY A 327 15.05 -2.44 7.08
N PRO A 328 15.97 -3.33 6.71
CA PRO A 328 17.00 -3.86 7.60
C PRO A 328 17.85 -2.78 8.30
N VAL A 329 18.08 -1.64 7.63
CA VAL A 329 18.81 -0.50 8.20
C VAL A 329 18.01 0.20 9.31
N THR A 330 16.70 0.35 9.13
CA THR A 330 15.81 0.96 10.12
C THR A 330 15.69 0.04 11.34
N ILE A 331 15.53 -1.27 11.11
CA ILE A 331 15.45 -2.29 12.17
C ILE A 331 16.74 -2.30 12.99
N GLN A 332 17.90 -2.43 12.34
CA GLN A 332 19.20 -2.45 13.04
C GLN A 332 19.43 -1.18 13.88
N ALA A 333 19.03 -0.01 13.37
CA ALA A 333 19.20 1.24 14.10
C ALA A 333 18.29 1.32 15.34
N ILE A 334 17.11 0.72 15.29
CA ILE A 334 16.19 0.63 16.44
C ILE A 334 16.77 -0.34 17.48
N ASP A 335 17.24 -1.51 17.06
CA ASP A 335 17.91 -2.49 17.95
C ASP A 335 19.14 -1.88 18.65
N ASP A 336 19.99 -1.18 17.90
CA ASP A 336 21.17 -0.49 18.44
C ASP A 336 20.77 0.56 19.49
N TYR A 337 19.66 1.27 19.26
CA TYR A 337 19.15 2.27 20.20
C TYR A 337 18.63 1.64 21.49
N ILE A 338 17.85 0.57 21.40
CA ILE A 338 17.33 -0.19 22.55
C ILE A 338 18.49 -0.73 23.38
N ALA A 339 19.48 -1.36 22.73
CA ALA A 339 20.66 -1.90 23.39
C ALA A 339 21.50 -0.81 24.09
N ALA A 340 21.61 0.38 23.50
CA ALA A 340 22.37 1.49 24.07
C ALA A 340 21.70 2.14 25.30
N HIS A 341 20.38 2.03 25.43
CA HIS A 341 19.59 2.68 26.48
C HIS A 341 19.05 1.73 27.54
N ASP A 342 19.39 0.43 27.46
CA ASP A 342 18.96 -0.63 28.39
C ASP A 342 17.42 -0.69 28.54
N LEU A 343 16.72 -0.42 27.43
CA LEU A 343 15.26 -0.43 27.39
C LEU A 343 14.78 -1.88 27.45
N VAL A 344 13.89 -2.16 28.41
CA VAL A 344 13.31 -3.49 28.59
C VAL A 344 12.02 -3.56 27.80
N VAL A 345 12.08 -4.29 26.70
CA VAL A 345 10.94 -4.55 25.82
C VAL A 345 10.03 -5.59 26.49
N PRO A 346 8.76 -5.26 26.77
CA PRO A 346 7.81 -6.27 27.22
C PRO A 346 7.52 -7.24 26.07
N ALA A 347 7.84 -8.52 26.29
CA ALA A 347 7.63 -9.62 25.36
C ALA A 347 6.16 -9.86 25.01
#